data_AF-A0A7W1JEK3-F1
#
_entry.id   AF-A0A7W1JEK3-F1
#
_cell.length_a   1.000
_cell.length_b   1.000
_cell.length_c   1.000
_cell.angle_alpha   90.00
_cell.angle_beta   90.00
_cell.angle_gamma   90.00
#
_symmetry.space_group_name_H-M   'P 1'
#
loop_
_entity.id
_entity.type
_entity.pdbx_description
1 polymer ?
#
loop_
_entity_poly.entity_id
_entity_poly.type
_entity_poly.pdbx_seq_one_letter_code
_entity_poly.pdbx_strand_id
1 'polypeptide(L)'
;MTGSRLELICPLLFLSLLLSTTAFAQSQPTAASNPSPAAQAANALYQAQRWDEAVKAYDTLTKTDPNNGQAWFRLGSSLMSLNKYEPAIAPLERAAAILQGPMAYYTVGSLYAKLNNQEKAFEWLNKAAGAGFGGLARLRNDPNLAGVRDDTRYKTVEAAVERVARPCKYSTEARQLDFWVGEWDAQVNGQSVGTNVIERVEEGCLIMENWAGNGGATGKSMNFYNPVLKKWRQTYMSNNQIIWEMSGEYKDGIMRYDGEMISAGSQPIMVRVKFYNQAPERVRHTQENSTDGGRAWTNVWDATYVRKKTTAASTTR
;
A
#
# COMPACT_ATOMS: atom_id res chain seq x y z
N MET A 1 15.45 -56.94 -62.95
CA MET A 1 16.08 -56.60 -64.24
C MET A 1 16.31 -55.10 -64.27
N THR A 2 17.60 -54.76 -64.15
CA THR A 2 18.32 -53.54 -64.54
C THR A 2 17.55 -52.46 -65.30
N GLY A 3 17.68 -51.22 -64.81
CA GLY A 3 17.32 -50.00 -65.53
C GLY A 3 18.03 -48.79 -64.94
N SER A 4 19.30 -48.61 -65.30
CA SER A 4 20.11 -47.41 -65.07
C SER A 4 19.46 -46.18 -65.70
N ARG A 5 19.59 -45.00 -65.08
CA ARG A 5 19.86 -43.74 -65.79
C ARG A 5 20.68 -42.81 -64.89
N LEU A 6 21.87 -42.50 -65.39
CA LEU A 6 22.81 -41.46 -64.94
C LEU A 6 22.36 -40.10 -65.50
N GLU A 7 23.08 -39.04 -65.09
CA GLU A 7 23.05 -37.62 -65.51
C GLU A 7 22.39 -36.69 -64.46
N LEU A 8 22.95 -35.55 -64.02
CA LEU A 8 24.17 -34.79 -64.37
C LEU A 8 24.44 -33.78 -63.22
N ILE A 9 25.70 -33.63 -62.81
CA ILE A 9 26.44 -32.41 -62.37
C ILE A 9 25.72 -31.30 -61.56
N CYS A 10 26.18 -31.04 -60.32
CA CYS A 10 26.67 -29.71 -59.87
C CYS A 10 27.28 -29.78 -58.44
N PRO A 11 28.39 -29.07 -58.13
CA PRO A 11 29.19 -29.33 -56.94
C PRO A 11 28.87 -28.40 -55.74
N LEU A 12 29.30 -28.86 -54.56
CA LEU A 12 29.80 -28.06 -53.43
C LEU A 12 28.94 -26.89 -52.92
N LEU A 13 28.26 -27.12 -51.80
CA LEU A 13 28.17 -26.17 -50.69
C LEU A 13 27.80 -26.93 -49.40
N PHE A 14 28.82 -27.45 -48.72
CA PHE A 14 28.71 -27.90 -47.33
C PHE A 14 28.53 -26.65 -46.45
N LEU A 15 27.28 -26.26 -46.21
CA LEU A 15 26.94 -25.27 -45.19
C LEU A 15 26.88 -25.99 -43.84
N SER A 16 28.01 -26.06 -43.14
CA SER A 16 28.07 -26.49 -41.74
C SER A 16 27.37 -25.46 -40.86
N LEU A 17 26.09 -25.72 -40.57
CA LEU A 17 25.30 -24.95 -39.62
C LEU A 17 25.83 -25.22 -38.19
N LEU A 18 26.79 -24.41 -37.75
CA LEU A 18 27.17 -24.30 -36.34
C LEU A 18 25.97 -23.74 -35.57
N LEU A 19 25.18 -24.62 -34.97
CA LEU A 19 24.23 -24.27 -33.92
C LEU A 19 25.04 -23.75 -32.73
N SER A 20 25.32 -22.44 -32.73
CA SER A 20 25.80 -21.72 -31.56
C SER A 20 24.71 -21.79 -30.51
N THR A 21 24.85 -22.73 -29.57
CA THR A 21 24.08 -22.75 -28.34
C THR A 21 24.48 -21.50 -27.57
N THR A 22 23.70 -20.43 -27.72
CA THR A 22 23.73 -19.34 -26.76
C THR A 22 23.28 -19.95 -25.43
N ALA A 23 24.25 -20.28 -24.58
CA ALA A 23 24.00 -20.60 -23.19
C ALA A 23 23.30 -19.38 -22.60
N PHE A 24 21.98 -19.47 -22.44
CA PHE A 24 21.25 -18.59 -21.55
C PHE A 24 21.82 -18.84 -20.15
N ALA A 25 22.76 -18.00 -19.74
CA ALA A 25 23.16 -17.90 -18.36
C ALA A 25 21.92 -17.40 -17.60
N GLN A 26 21.13 -18.34 -17.08
CA GLN A 26 20.12 -18.04 -16.09
C GLN A 26 20.86 -17.46 -14.88
N SER A 27 20.78 -16.15 -14.69
CA SER A 27 21.22 -15.51 -13.45
C SER A 27 20.32 -15.99 -12.33
N GLN A 28 20.75 -17.05 -11.64
CA GLN A 28 20.11 -17.44 -10.39
C GLN A 28 20.22 -16.28 -9.38
N PRO A 29 19.20 -16.08 -8.52
CA PRO A 29 19.32 -15.12 -7.44
C PRO A 29 20.44 -15.59 -6.53
N THR A 30 21.49 -14.77 -6.38
CA THR A 30 22.61 -15.09 -5.50
C THR A 30 22.08 -15.26 -4.08
N ALA A 31 22.15 -16.48 -3.55
CA ALA A 31 22.07 -16.74 -2.12
C ALA A 31 22.97 -15.73 -1.39
N ALA A 32 22.48 -15.11 -0.33
CA ALA A 32 23.23 -14.12 0.44
C ALA A 32 24.59 -14.73 0.84
N SER A 33 25.66 -14.27 0.19
CA SER A 33 27.02 -14.73 0.48
C SER A 33 27.35 -14.36 1.92
N ASN A 34 27.87 -15.31 2.69
CA ASN A 34 28.38 -15.04 4.03
C ASN A 34 29.36 -13.85 3.97
N PRO A 35 29.23 -12.84 4.85
CA PRO A 35 30.12 -11.69 4.85
C PRO A 35 31.57 -12.14 5.05
N SER A 36 32.49 -11.56 4.28
CA SER A 36 33.92 -11.84 4.43
C SER A 36 34.39 -11.53 5.86
N PRO A 37 35.50 -12.13 6.36
CA PRO A 37 36.03 -11.81 7.68
C PRO A 37 36.27 -10.31 7.90
N ALA A 38 36.72 -9.60 6.85
CA ALA A 38 36.88 -8.15 6.88
C ALA A 38 35.53 -7.41 7.04
N ALA A 39 34.48 -7.87 6.34
CA ALA A 39 33.13 -7.33 6.49
C ALA A 39 32.54 -7.62 7.87
N GLN A 40 32.78 -8.80 8.44
CA GLN A 40 32.38 -9.14 9.81
C GLN A 40 33.05 -8.24 10.84
N ALA A 41 34.36 -8.02 10.71
CA ALA A 41 35.12 -7.11 11.58
C ALA A 41 34.62 -5.67 11.47
N ALA A 42 34.38 -5.16 10.25
CA ALA A 42 33.81 -3.83 10.05
C ALA A 42 32.41 -3.70 10.67
N ASN A 43 31.56 -4.71 10.50
CA ASN A 43 30.24 -4.76 11.12
C ASN A 43 30.33 -4.79 12.65
N ALA A 44 31.28 -5.52 13.24
CA ALA A 44 31.49 -5.54 14.69
C ALA A 44 31.90 -4.16 15.21
N LEU A 45 32.79 -3.45 14.52
CA LEU A 45 33.18 -2.06 14.85
C LEU A 45 31.98 -1.11 14.77
N TYR A 46 31.15 -1.25 13.74
CA TYR A 46 29.92 -0.46 13.58
C TYR A 46 28.94 -0.69 14.72
N GLN A 47 28.67 -1.95 15.08
CA GLN A 47 27.74 -2.28 16.18
C GLN A 47 28.28 -1.83 17.54
N ALA A 48 29.60 -1.88 17.72
CA ALA A 48 30.29 -1.34 18.89
C ALA A 48 30.38 0.20 18.89
N GLN A 49 29.83 0.88 17.88
CA GLN A 49 29.86 2.34 17.72
C GLN A 49 31.28 2.94 17.69
N ARG A 50 32.29 2.13 17.30
CA ARG A 50 33.68 2.58 17.13
C ARG A 50 33.81 3.27 15.78
N TRP A 51 33.16 4.43 15.64
CA TRP A 51 32.88 5.04 14.35
C TRP A 51 34.13 5.36 13.52
N ASP A 52 35.20 5.90 14.12
CA ASP A 52 36.43 6.19 13.37
C ASP A 52 37.09 4.92 12.81
N GLU A 53 37.02 3.81 13.54
CA GLU A 53 37.54 2.51 13.08
C GLU A 53 36.62 1.87 12.05
N ALA A 54 35.30 1.98 12.24
CA ALA A 54 34.32 1.56 11.26
C ALA A 54 34.49 2.31 9.93
N VAL A 55 34.74 3.63 9.97
CA VAL A 55 35.04 4.42 8.77
C VAL A 55 36.26 3.86 8.03
N LYS A 56 37.38 3.61 8.72
CA LYS A 56 38.58 3.03 8.10
C LYS A 56 38.32 1.65 7.49
N ALA A 57 37.60 0.80 8.22
CA ALA A 57 37.28 -0.55 7.78
C ALA A 57 36.35 -0.55 6.56
N TYR A 58 35.28 0.25 6.57
CA TYR A 58 34.37 0.35 5.43
C TYR A 58 34.98 1.07 4.24
N ASP A 59 35.82 2.11 4.43
CA ASP A 59 36.56 2.74 3.34
C ASP A 59 37.43 1.71 2.60
N THR A 60 38.15 0.86 3.34
CA THR A 60 38.92 -0.25 2.76
C THR A 60 38.02 -1.22 2.00
N LEU A 61 36.88 -1.63 2.58
CA LEU A 61 35.93 -2.52 1.91
C LEU A 61 35.38 -1.93 0.61
N THR A 62 35.07 -0.63 0.60
CA THR A 62 34.54 0.04 -0.60
C THR A 62 35.56 0.19 -1.72
N LYS A 63 36.86 0.17 -1.41
CA LYS A 63 37.94 0.15 -2.40
C LYS A 63 38.15 -1.26 -2.99
N THR A 64 38.05 -2.29 -2.14
CA THR A 64 38.19 -3.68 -2.56
C THR A 64 36.97 -4.18 -3.33
N ASP A 65 35.76 -3.76 -2.93
CA ASP A 65 34.50 -4.07 -3.61
C ASP A 65 33.68 -2.78 -3.84
N PRO A 66 33.93 -2.06 -4.95
CA PRO A 66 33.25 -0.80 -5.27
C PRO A 66 31.76 -0.93 -5.56
N ASN A 67 31.23 -2.15 -5.71
CA ASN A 67 29.83 -2.44 -5.97
C ASN A 67 29.09 -2.87 -4.69
N ASN A 68 29.75 -2.87 -3.54
CA ASN A 68 29.11 -3.16 -2.27
C ASN A 68 28.34 -1.94 -1.74
N GLY A 69 27.09 -1.78 -2.18
CA GLY A 69 26.23 -0.68 -1.74
C GLY A 69 26.04 -0.59 -0.23
N GLN A 70 26.04 -1.73 0.48
CA GLN A 70 25.88 -1.76 1.93
C GLN A 70 27.13 -1.24 2.66
N ALA A 71 28.33 -1.55 2.18
CA ALA A 71 29.59 -1.01 2.71
C ALA A 71 29.66 0.51 2.51
N TRP A 72 29.30 1.00 1.32
CA TRP A 72 29.17 2.45 1.05
C TRP A 72 28.18 3.13 2.01
N PHE A 73 27.01 2.51 2.23
CA PHE A 73 26.01 3.04 3.15
C PHE A 73 26.53 3.11 4.59
N ARG A 74 27.23 2.07 5.05
CA ARG A 74 27.80 2.01 6.40
C ARG A 74 28.96 2.99 6.59
N LEU A 75 29.78 3.21 5.56
CA LEU A 75 30.82 4.25 5.56
C LEU A 75 30.18 5.62 5.78
N GLY A 76 29.19 5.97 4.95
CA GLY A 76 28.46 7.23 5.06
C GLY A 76 27.74 7.40 6.40
N SER A 77 27.08 6.34 6.89
CA SER A 77 26.42 6.35 8.20
C SER A 77 27.41 6.54 9.35
N SER A 78 28.58 5.91 9.29
CA SER A 78 29.63 6.08 10.31
C SER A 78 30.20 7.50 10.31
N LEU A 79 30.34 8.12 9.13
CA LEU A 79 30.73 9.53 9.00
C LEU A 79 29.66 10.46 9.60
N MET A 80 28.38 10.19 9.35
CA MET A 80 27.29 10.94 9.98
C MET A 80 27.29 10.83 11.51
N SER A 81 27.56 9.64 12.06
CA SER A 81 27.69 9.43 13.52
C SER A 81 28.85 10.22 14.14
N LEU A 82 29.87 10.55 13.35
CA LEU A 82 30.98 11.43 13.73
C LEU A 82 30.70 12.92 13.47
N ASN A 83 29.47 13.27 13.06
CA ASN A 83 29.09 14.61 12.60
C ASN A 83 29.91 15.12 11.40
N LYS A 84 30.54 14.21 10.64
CA LYS A 84 31.26 14.51 9.39
C LYS A 84 30.26 14.44 8.23
N TYR A 85 29.36 15.42 8.16
CA TYR A 85 28.22 15.41 7.25
C TYR A 85 28.61 15.58 5.78
N GLU A 86 29.47 16.54 5.46
CA GLU A 86 29.91 16.78 4.08
C GLU A 86 30.68 15.57 3.50
N PRO A 87 31.66 14.97 4.22
CA PRO A 87 32.30 13.74 3.75
C PRO A 87 31.36 12.54 3.60
N ALA A 88 30.23 12.52 4.32
CA ALA A 88 29.26 11.43 4.23
C ALA A 88 28.45 11.43 2.92
N ILE A 89 28.35 12.56 2.23
CA ILE A 89 27.54 12.70 1.00
C ILE A 89 27.98 11.72 -0.08
N ALA A 90 29.25 11.73 -0.48
CA ALA A 90 29.71 10.91 -1.61
C ALA A 90 29.54 9.39 -1.37
N PRO A 91 29.90 8.83 -0.18
CA PRO A 91 29.57 7.45 0.15
C PRO A 91 28.08 7.13 0.12
N LEU A 92 27.22 8.02 0.62
CA LEU A 92 25.76 7.78 0.65
C LEU A 92 25.13 7.88 -0.73
N GLU A 93 25.55 8.82 -1.58
CA GLU A 93 25.11 8.90 -2.98
C GLU A 93 25.54 7.65 -3.75
N ARG A 94 26.78 7.19 -3.55
CA ARG A 94 27.27 5.94 -4.16
C ARG A 94 26.46 4.74 -3.68
N ALA A 95 26.17 4.65 -2.38
CA ALA A 95 25.31 3.62 -1.82
C ALA A 95 23.92 3.67 -2.45
N ALA A 96 23.32 4.86 -2.57
CA ALA A 96 21.99 5.05 -3.14
C ALA A 96 21.94 4.70 -4.63
N ALA A 97 23.00 4.97 -5.39
CA ALA A 97 23.10 4.58 -6.80
C ALA A 97 23.15 3.06 -7.01
N ILE A 98 23.77 2.33 -6.08
CA ILE A 98 23.88 0.86 -6.13
C ILE A 98 22.64 0.18 -5.57
N LEU A 99 22.20 0.58 -4.36
CA LEU A 99 21.10 -0.06 -3.64
C LEU A 99 19.74 0.30 -4.24
N GLN A 100 19.62 1.50 -4.80
CA GLN A 100 18.41 2.05 -5.39
C GLN A 100 17.15 1.98 -4.51
N GLY A 101 17.33 1.88 -3.19
CA GLY A 101 16.26 1.71 -2.22
C GLY A 101 15.72 3.02 -1.65
N PRO A 102 14.43 3.07 -1.26
CA PRO A 102 13.78 4.28 -0.74
C PRO A 102 14.49 4.87 0.48
N MET A 103 14.99 4.01 1.38
CA MET A 103 15.74 4.47 2.56
C MET A 103 17.08 5.11 2.19
N ALA A 104 17.79 4.62 1.17
CA ALA A 104 19.06 5.20 0.77
C ALA A 104 18.86 6.60 0.17
N TYR A 105 17.84 6.75 -0.68
CA TYR A 105 17.44 8.06 -1.21
C TYR A 105 17.01 9.03 -0.12
N TYR A 106 16.19 8.56 0.83
CA TYR A 106 15.76 9.38 1.96
C TYR A 106 16.95 9.89 2.78
N THR A 107 17.91 9.02 3.10
CA THR A 107 19.09 9.38 3.90
C THR A 107 19.91 10.47 3.21
N VAL A 108 20.12 10.37 1.90
CA VAL A 108 20.83 11.40 1.13
C VAL A 108 20.04 12.72 1.12
N GLY A 109 18.73 12.67 0.88
CA GLY A 109 17.89 13.88 0.90
C GLY A 109 17.86 14.58 2.25
N SER A 110 17.73 13.82 3.34
CA SER A 110 17.81 14.33 4.73
C SER A 110 19.17 14.97 5.02
N LEU A 111 20.26 14.36 4.56
CA LEU A 111 21.60 14.92 4.74
C LEU A 111 21.80 16.22 3.94
N TYR A 112 21.30 16.31 2.70
CA TYR A 112 21.34 17.57 1.95
C TYR A 112 20.50 18.67 2.59
N ALA A 113 19.33 18.35 3.13
CA ALA A 113 18.51 19.30 3.88
C ALA A 113 19.27 19.84 5.10
N LYS A 114 19.97 18.96 5.83
CA LYS A 114 20.84 19.34 6.96
C LYS A 114 21.93 20.33 6.57
N LEU A 115 22.50 20.14 5.38
CA LEU A 115 23.55 20.98 4.80
C LEU A 115 22.99 22.22 4.09
N ASN A 116 21.70 22.54 4.27
CA ASN A 116 20.99 23.66 3.65
C ASN A 116 21.01 23.65 2.10
N ASN A 117 21.23 22.49 1.48
CA ASN A 117 21.12 22.34 0.03
C ASN A 117 19.71 21.88 -0.34
N GLN A 118 18.78 22.84 -0.42
CA GLN A 118 17.36 22.56 -0.61
C GLN A 118 17.06 21.88 -1.96
N GLU A 119 17.73 22.30 -3.04
CA GLU A 119 17.53 21.72 -4.37
C GLU A 119 17.82 20.22 -4.38
N LYS A 120 19.01 19.82 -3.91
CA LYS A 120 19.37 18.41 -3.83
C LYS A 120 18.54 17.66 -2.79
N ALA A 121 18.18 18.30 -1.68
CA ALA A 121 17.30 17.68 -0.69
C ALA A 121 15.99 17.22 -1.34
N PHE A 122 15.31 18.10 -2.08
CA PHE A 122 14.05 17.75 -2.74
C PHE A 122 14.22 16.79 -3.91
N GLU A 123 15.32 16.84 -4.67
CA GLU A 123 15.62 15.84 -5.69
C GLU A 123 15.62 14.42 -5.09
N TRP A 124 16.40 14.21 -4.02
CA TRP A 124 16.54 12.90 -3.39
C TRP A 124 15.32 12.49 -2.57
N LEU A 125 14.62 13.43 -1.91
CA LEU A 125 13.38 13.14 -1.20
C LEU A 125 12.25 12.72 -2.15
N ASN A 126 12.13 13.37 -3.32
CA ASN A 126 11.17 12.94 -4.34
C ASN A 126 11.53 11.56 -4.89
N LYS A 127 12.83 11.29 -5.12
CA LYS A 127 13.30 9.97 -5.51
C LYS A 127 12.97 8.90 -4.47
N ALA A 128 13.11 9.23 -3.17
CA ALA A 128 12.74 8.35 -2.08
C ALA A 128 11.24 8.02 -2.09
N ALA A 129 10.38 9.04 -2.19
CA ALA A 129 8.94 8.86 -2.26
C ALA A 129 8.53 8.01 -3.48
N GLY A 130 9.08 8.29 -4.66
CA GLY A 130 8.85 7.51 -5.88
C GLY A 130 9.33 6.06 -5.79
N ALA A 131 10.37 5.79 -5.01
CA ALA A 131 10.88 4.45 -4.72
C ALA A 131 10.11 3.72 -3.60
N GLY A 132 9.00 4.27 -3.12
CA GLY A 132 8.17 3.64 -2.09
C GLY A 132 8.61 3.93 -0.66
N PHE A 133 9.25 5.08 -0.40
CA PHE A 133 9.48 5.52 0.98
C PHE A 133 8.13 5.88 1.64
N GLY A 134 7.68 5.04 2.57
CA GLY A 134 6.45 5.23 3.35
C GLY A 134 6.67 5.71 4.79
N GLY A 135 7.88 6.18 5.13
CA GLY A 135 8.25 6.59 6.48
C GLY A 135 7.69 7.96 6.89
N LEU A 136 6.37 8.13 6.90
CA LEU A 136 5.70 9.42 7.11
C LEU A 136 6.06 10.07 8.45
N ALA A 137 6.03 9.30 9.54
CA ALA A 137 6.41 9.80 10.86
C ALA A 137 7.89 10.21 10.92
N ARG A 138 8.76 9.45 10.23
CA ARG A 138 10.18 9.79 10.11
C ARG A 138 10.36 11.10 9.35
N LEU A 139 9.70 11.26 8.18
CA LEU A 139 9.74 12.50 7.40
C LEU A 139 9.32 13.71 8.25
N ARG A 140 8.17 13.62 8.93
CA ARG A 140 7.60 14.72 9.74
C ARG A 140 8.47 15.12 10.92
N ASN A 141 9.14 14.16 11.55
CA ASN A 141 9.85 14.37 12.81
C ASN A 141 11.36 14.47 12.64
N ASP A 142 11.92 14.25 11.45
CA ASP A 142 13.36 14.33 11.21
C ASP A 142 13.84 15.79 11.40
N PRO A 143 14.71 16.06 12.40
CA PRO A 143 15.21 17.40 12.65
C PRO A 143 16.09 17.93 11.51
N ASN A 144 16.72 17.07 10.71
CA ASN A 144 17.50 17.51 9.55
C ASN A 144 16.63 18.15 8.47
N LEU A 145 15.33 17.86 8.46
CA LEU A 145 14.38 18.43 7.52
C LEU A 145 13.78 19.75 8.01
N ALA A 146 14.11 20.22 9.22
CA ALA A 146 13.52 21.44 9.78
C ALA A 146 13.66 22.66 8.85
N GLY A 147 14.83 22.83 8.22
CA GLY A 147 15.10 23.93 7.28
C GLY A 147 14.37 23.86 5.94
N VAL A 148 13.61 22.78 5.67
CA VAL A 148 12.84 22.61 4.43
C VAL A 148 11.34 22.42 4.65
N ARG A 149 10.85 22.35 5.90
CA ARG A 149 9.44 22.03 6.22
C ARG A 149 8.43 23.05 5.71
N ASP A 150 8.80 24.33 5.71
CA ASP A 150 7.89 25.41 5.29
C ASP A 150 7.85 25.60 3.76
N ASP A 151 8.74 24.94 3.03
CA ASP A 151 8.76 24.96 1.56
C ASP A 151 7.56 24.18 0.99
N THR A 152 6.94 24.71 -0.06
CA THR A 152 5.78 24.06 -0.69
C THR A 152 6.12 22.69 -1.29
N ARG A 153 7.36 22.48 -1.74
CA ARG A 153 7.85 21.19 -2.26
C ARG A 153 7.87 20.12 -1.18
N TYR A 154 8.09 20.48 0.08
CA TYR A 154 8.01 19.54 1.19
C TYR A 154 6.61 18.97 1.34
N LYS A 155 5.56 19.79 1.19
CA LYS A 155 4.16 19.33 1.21
C LYS A 155 3.87 18.34 0.08
N THR A 156 4.48 18.55 -1.10
CA THR A 156 4.39 17.60 -2.22
C THR A 156 5.06 16.26 -1.91
N VAL A 157 6.28 16.28 -1.36
CA VAL A 157 6.97 15.06 -0.90
C VAL A 157 6.15 14.35 0.16
N GLU A 158 5.67 15.07 1.17
CA GLU A 158 4.89 14.51 2.27
C GLU A 158 3.61 13.85 1.77
N ALA A 159 2.88 14.50 0.86
CA ALA A 159 1.69 13.91 0.25
C ALA A 159 2.01 12.64 -0.55
N ALA A 160 3.14 12.60 -1.25
CA ALA A 160 3.60 11.40 -1.95
C ALA A 160 3.95 10.26 -0.97
N VAL A 161 4.67 10.56 0.11
CA VAL A 161 5.03 9.60 1.16
C VAL A 161 3.78 9.10 1.90
N GLU A 162 2.79 9.96 2.15
CA GLU A 162 1.53 9.55 2.77
C GLU A 162 0.77 8.57 1.87
N ARG A 163 0.75 8.76 0.55
CA ARG A 163 0.11 7.83 -0.40
C ARG A 163 0.74 6.43 -0.34
N VAL A 164 2.05 6.36 -0.16
CA VAL A 164 2.76 5.09 0.05
C VAL A 164 2.42 4.49 1.41
N ALA A 165 2.42 5.31 2.46
CA ALA A 165 2.19 4.85 3.84
C ALA A 165 0.74 4.40 4.08
N ARG A 166 -0.22 5.00 3.37
CA ARG A 166 -1.67 4.85 3.59
C ARG A 166 -2.42 4.67 2.27
N PRO A 167 -2.16 3.58 1.53
CA PRO A 167 -2.76 3.37 0.21
C PRO A 167 -4.29 3.36 0.24
N CYS A 168 -4.89 2.86 1.33
CA CYS A 168 -6.34 2.81 1.57
C CYS A 168 -7.05 4.17 1.42
N LYS A 169 -6.36 5.29 1.72
CA LYS A 169 -6.95 6.63 1.69
C LYS A 169 -7.07 7.15 0.26
N TYR A 170 -6.34 6.54 -0.67
CA TYR A 170 -6.11 7.08 -2.00
C TYR A 170 -6.38 6.09 -3.14
N SER A 171 -6.38 4.78 -2.89
CA SER A 171 -6.64 3.80 -3.95
C SER A 171 -8.10 3.85 -4.38
N THR A 172 -8.34 3.84 -5.68
CA THR A 172 -9.68 3.89 -6.26
C THR A 172 -10.59 2.83 -5.64
N GLU A 173 -10.08 1.62 -5.45
CA GLU A 173 -10.81 0.47 -4.91
C GLU A 173 -11.26 0.69 -3.47
N ALA A 174 -10.39 1.21 -2.60
CA ALA A 174 -10.71 1.45 -1.19
C ALA A 174 -11.64 2.66 -0.98
N ARG A 175 -11.87 3.45 -2.03
CA ARG A 175 -12.79 4.59 -2.02
C ARG A 175 -14.14 4.29 -2.67
N GLN A 176 -14.35 3.08 -3.19
CA GLN A 176 -15.60 2.71 -3.88
C GLN A 176 -16.85 2.84 -3.01
N LEU A 177 -16.77 2.64 -1.68
CA LEU A 177 -17.91 2.75 -0.76
C LEU A 177 -18.13 4.19 -0.22
N ASP A 178 -17.35 5.16 -0.68
CA ASP A 178 -17.40 6.54 -0.18
C ASP A 178 -18.77 7.21 -0.30
N PHE A 179 -19.57 6.82 -1.30
CA PHE A 179 -20.90 7.37 -1.53
C PHE A 179 -21.85 7.10 -0.35
N TRP A 180 -21.55 6.10 0.47
CA TRP A 180 -22.33 5.73 1.66
C TRP A 180 -21.92 6.51 2.92
N VAL A 181 -20.78 7.21 2.90
CA VAL A 181 -20.31 7.98 4.06
C VAL A 181 -21.19 9.20 4.32
N GLY A 182 -21.57 9.40 5.58
CA GLY A 182 -22.39 10.50 6.06
C GLY A 182 -23.46 10.07 7.05
N GLU A 183 -24.36 11.00 7.33
CA GLU A 183 -25.50 10.79 8.23
C GLU A 183 -26.79 10.62 7.43
N TRP A 184 -27.55 9.59 7.77
CA TRP A 184 -28.71 9.16 6.99
C TRP A 184 -29.93 8.94 7.89
N ASP A 185 -31.09 9.30 7.35
CA ASP A 185 -32.40 8.78 7.75
C ASP A 185 -32.74 7.59 6.87
N ALA A 186 -32.84 6.39 7.46
CA ALA A 186 -33.18 5.19 6.73
C ALA A 186 -34.69 5.04 6.68
N GLN A 187 -35.24 4.93 5.48
CA GLN A 187 -36.67 4.91 5.24
C GLN A 187 -37.10 3.64 4.50
N VAL A 188 -38.16 3.00 4.97
CA VAL A 188 -38.84 1.90 4.27
C VAL A 188 -40.24 2.39 3.91
N ASN A 189 -40.63 2.27 2.64
CA ASN A 189 -41.91 2.81 2.14
C ASN A 189 -42.14 4.30 2.50
N GLY A 190 -41.07 5.09 2.55
CA GLY A 190 -41.10 6.51 2.90
C GLY A 190 -41.23 6.82 4.40
N GLN A 191 -41.30 5.80 5.27
CA GLN A 191 -41.33 5.97 6.72
C GLN A 191 -39.94 5.76 7.33
N SER A 192 -39.50 6.68 8.19
CA SER A 192 -38.25 6.52 8.94
C SER A 192 -38.31 5.30 9.86
N VAL A 193 -37.31 4.43 9.74
CA VAL A 193 -37.14 3.20 10.54
C VAL A 193 -35.91 3.26 11.46
N GLY A 194 -35.07 4.28 11.27
CA GLY A 194 -33.87 4.49 12.06
C GLY A 194 -32.93 5.47 11.39
N THR A 195 -31.78 5.66 12.03
CA THR A 195 -30.71 6.53 11.55
C THR A 195 -29.42 5.73 11.41
N ASN A 196 -28.60 6.17 10.47
CA ASN A 196 -27.32 5.53 10.22
C ASN A 196 -26.23 6.60 10.08
N VAL A 197 -25.16 6.47 10.87
CA VAL A 197 -24.00 7.37 10.83
C VAL A 197 -22.80 6.56 10.34
N ILE A 198 -22.33 6.89 9.14
CA ILE A 198 -21.22 6.23 8.49
C ILE A 198 -20.05 7.20 8.41
N GLU A 199 -18.93 6.83 9.01
CA GLU A 199 -17.76 7.68 9.15
C GLU A 199 -16.49 6.98 8.67
N ARG A 200 -15.50 7.78 8.31
CA ARG A 200 -14.15 7.29 8.03
C ARG A 200 -13.34 7.37 9.31
N VAL A 201 -12.79 6.24 9.71
CA VAL A 201 -11.90 6.10 10.87
C VAL A 201 -10.58 5.46 10.43
N GLU A 202 -9.64 5.26 11.36
CA GLU A 202 -8.29 4.77 11.05
C GLU A 202 -7.64 5.52 9.89
N GLU A 203 -7.62 6.86 10.00
CA GLU A 203 -7.05 7.77 8.99
C GLU A 203 -7.67 7.61 7.58
N GLY A 204 -8.91 7.11 7.51
CA GLY A 204 -9.64 6.89 6.28
C GLY A 204 -9.49 5.51 5.65
N CYS A 205 -8.79 4.57 6.31
CA CYS A 205 -8.70 3.18 5.86
C CYS A 205 -9.94 2.34 6.18
N LEU A 206 -10.71 2.73 7.21
CA LEU A 206 -11.86 1.97 7.70
C LEU A 206 -13.10 2.85 7.63
N ILE A 207 -14.20 2.27 7.15
CA ILE A 207 -15.53 2.89 7.20
C ILE A 207 -16.30 2.23 8.35
N MET A 208 -16.67 3.03 9.34
CA MET A 208 -17.44 2.59 10.50
C MET A 208 -18.89 3.04 10.35
N GLU A 209 -19.81 2.10 10.47
CA GLU A 209 -21.25 2.33 10.52
C GLU A 209 -21.72 2.33 11.98
N ASN A 210 -22.68 3.21 12.29
CA ASN A 210 -23.41 3.23 13.54
C ASN A 210 -24.91 3.29 13.24
N TRP A 211 -25.58 2.14 13.36
CA TRP A 211 -27.01 1.98 13.17
C TRP A 211 -27.78 2.20 14.48
N ALA A 212 -28.85 3.00 14.41
CA ALA A 212 -29.80 3.19 15.49
C ALA A 212 -31.24 3.11 14.96
N GLY A 213 -31.90 1.98 15.20
CA GLY A 213 -33.29 1.74 14.83
C GLY A 213 -34.28 2.34 15.83
N ASN A 214 -35.47 2.74 15.33
CA ASN A 214 -36.51 3.37 16.15
C ASN A 214 -37.06 2.44 17.26
N GLY A 215 -36.91 1.12 17.10
CA GLY A 215 -37.30 0.10 18.09
C GLY A 215 -36.23 -0.22 19.15
N GLY A 216 -35.15 0.56 19.24
CA GLY A 216 -34.06 0.34 20.21
C GLY A 216 -33.00 -0.69 19.79
N ALA A 217 -33.18 -1.34 18.64
CA ALA A 217 -32.13 -2.15 18.02
C ALA A 217 -31.00 -1.23 17.52
N THR A 218 -29.77 -1.56 17.87
CA THR A 218 -28.58 -0.82 17.44
C THR A 218 -27.54 -1.76 16.87
N GLY A 219 -26.67 -1.27 16.01
CA GLY A 219 -25.54 -2.05 15.53
C GLY A 219 -24.42 -1.21 14.97
N LYS A 220 -23.30 -1.87 14.68
CA LYS A 220 -22.13 -1.25 14.08
C LYS A 220 -21.54 -2.17 13.02
N SER A 221 -21.02 -1.62 11.94
CA SER A 221 -20.20 -2.38 10.99
C SER A 221 -18.86 -1.74 10.70
N MET A 222 -17.87 -2.59 10.54
CA MET A 222 -16.53 -2.26 10.06
C MET A 222 -16.42 -2.65 8.59
N ASN A 223 -16.09 -1.69 7.73
CA ASN A 223 -16.04 -1.88 6.28
C ASN A 223 -14.69 -1.44 5.73
N PHE A 224 -13.96 -2.33 5.07
CA PHE A 224 -12.64 -2.02 4.51
C PHE A 224 -12.36 -2.82 3.25
N TYR A 225 -11.51 -2.29 2.38
CA TYR A 225 -11.04 -3.00 1.20
C TYR A 225 -9.79 -3.82 1.54
N ASN A 226 -9.83 -5.13 1.26
CA ASN A 226 -8.68 -6.00 1.37
C ASN A 226 -7.95 -6.06 0.01
N PRO A 227 -6.74 -5.47 -0.12
CA PRO A 227 -6.04 -5.39 -1.40
C PRO A 227 -5.44 -6.72 -1.86
N VAL A 228 -5.25 -7.69 -0.95
CA VAL A 228 -4.74 -9.03 -1.28
C VAL A 228 -5.86 -9.88 -1.88
N LEU A 229 -7.04 -9.88 -1.24
CA LEU A 229 -8.21 -10.60 -1.73
C LEU A 229 -8.92 -9.87 -2.88
N LYS A 230 -8.62 -8.59 -3.08
CA LYS A 230 -9.31 -7.68 -4.00
C LYS A 230 -10.83 -7.62 -3.75
N LYS A 231 -11.20 -7.66 -2.47
CA LYS A 231 -12.60 -7.70 -2.01
C LYS A 231 -12.82 -6.71 -0.89
N TRP A 232 -14.00 -6.12 -0.87
CA TRP A 232 -14.50 -5.43 0.31
C TRP A 232 -14.83 -6.44 1.40
N ARG A 233 -14.59 -6.08 2.64
CA ARG A 233 -14.94 -6.86 3.83
C ARG A 233 -15.87 -6.02 4.68
N GLN A 234 -16.89 -6.66 5.22
CA GLN A 234 -17.75 -6.07 6.23
C GLN A 234 -17.95 -7.07 7.36
N THR A 235 -17.81 -6.59 8.59
CA THR A 235 -18.24 -7.30 9.79
C THR A 235 -19.23 -6.40 10.52
N TYR A 236 -20.46 -6.87 10.72
CA TYR A 236 -21.51 -6.16 11.47
C TYR A 236 -21.82 -6.90 12.76
N MET A 237 -22.14 -6.15 13.81
CA MET A 237 -22.65 -6.67 15.08
C MET A 237 -23.75 -5.77 15.62
N SER A 238 -24.87 -6.37 16.02
CA SER A 238 -25.95 -5.67 16.70
C SER A 238 -25.97 -5.95 18.21
N ASN A 239 -26.74 -5.14 18.95
CA ASN A 239 -27.00 -5.32 20.38
C ASN A 239 -27.89 -6.54 20.71
N ASN A 240 -28.44 -7.21 19.70
CA ASN A 240 -29.15 -8.48 19.82
C ASN A 240 -28.37 -9.67 19.22
N GLN A 241 -27.03 -9.55 19.10
CA GLN A 241 -26.12 -10.62 18.67
C GLN A 241 -26.39 -11.15 17.25
N ILE A 242 -26.86 -10.29 16.35
CA ILE A 242 -26.86 -10.56 14.93
C ILE A 242 -25.50 -10.14 14.38
N ILE A 243 -24.80 -11.09 13.77
CA ILE A 243 -23.46 -10.90 13.21
C ILE A 243 -23.54 -11.09 11.70
N TRP A 244 -22.98 -10.16 10.93
CA TRP A 244 -22.77 -10.37 9.49
C TRP A 244 -21.28 -10.46 9.22
N GLU A 245 -20.88 -11.45 8.42
CA GLU A 245 -19.53 -11.58 7.88
C GLU A 245 -19.62 -11.62 6.36
N MET A 246 -19.25 -10.51 5.72
CA MET A 246 -19.53 -10.29 4.31
C MET A 246 -18.25 -10.09 3.50
N SER A 247 -18.32 -10.55 2.25
CA SER A 247 -17.34 -10.30 1.20
C SER A 247 -18.01 -9.57 0.05
N GLY A 248 -17.42 -8.49 -0.42
CA GLY A 248 -18.07 -7.59 -1.37
C GLY A 248 -17.22 -7.14 -2.54
N GLU A 249 -17.91 -6.61 -3.54
CA GLU A 249 -17.35 -6.03 -4.74
C GLU A 249 -18.20 -4.85 -5.23
N TYR A 250 -17.53 -3.86 -5.80
CA TYR A 250 -18.18 -2.73 -6.42
C TYR A 250 -18.16 -2.87 -7.94
N LYS A 251 -19.34 -2.81 -8.55
CA LYS A 251 -19.49 -2.91 -10.01
C LYS A 251 -20.76 -2.18 -10.45
N ASP A 252 -20.69 -1.45 -11.56
CA ASP A 252 -21.86 -0.80 -12.19
C ASP A 252 -22.64 0.12 -11.22
N GLY A 253 -21.93 0.88 -10.38
CA GLY A 253 -22.57 1.80 -9.43
C GLY A 253 -23.16 1.15 -8.16
N ILE A 254 -22.91 -0.15 -7.97
CA ILE A 254 -23.52 -0.94 -6.90
C ILE A 254 -22.43 -1.65 -6.09
N MET A 255 -22.42 -1.45 -4.78
CA MET A 255 -21.68 -2.29 -3.85
C MET A 255 -22.51 -3.54 -3.56
N ARG A 256 -21.96 -4.72 -3.82
CA ARG A 256 -22.60 -6.01 -3.56
C ARG A 256 -21.82 -6.72 -2.48
N TYR A 257 -22.52 -7.23 -1.48
CA TYR A 257 -21.98 -8.08 -0.45
C TYR A 257 -22.72 -9.41 -0.46
N ASP A 258 -21.98 -10.49 -0.39
CA ASP A 258 -22.47 -11.84 -0.15
C ASP A 258 -21.78 -12.38 1.11
N GLY A 259 -22.50 -13.10 1.94
CA GLY A 259 -21.95 -13.62 3.19
C GLY A 259 -22.97 -14.37 4.02
N GLU A 260 -22.72 -14.42 5.32
CA GLU A 260 -23.56 -15.13 6.26
C GLU A 260 -24.07 -14.19 7.35
N MET A 261 -25.32 -14.40 7.76
CA MET A 261 -25.87 -13.85 8.98
C MET A 261 -25.94 -14.95 10.04
N ILE A 262 -25.32 -14.67 11.18
CA ILE A 262 -25.23 -15.55 12.32
C ILE A 262 -26.05 -14.94 13.45
N SER A 263 -26.86 -15.77 14.10
CA SER A 263 -27.63 -15.39 15.28
C SER A 263 -27.62 -16.53 16.29
N ALA A 264 -27.72 -16.19 17.58
CA ALA A 264 -27.67 -17.19 18.64
C ALA A 264 -28.78 -18.24 18.46
N GLY A 265 -28.41 -19.52 18.58
CA GLY A 265 -29.36 -20.64 18.55
C GLY A 265 -29.90 -21.01 17.16
N SER A 266 -29.38 -20.40 16.07
CA SER A 266 -29.78 -20.72 14.70
C SER A 266 -28.58 -21.15 13.86
N GLN A 267 -28.82 -21.94 12.81
CA GLN A 267 -27.81 -22.17 11.78
C GLN A 267 -27.55 -20.85 11.02
N PRO A 268 -26.30 -20.57 10.61
CA PRO A 268 -26.02 -19.43 9.74
C PRO A 268 -26.87 -19.49 8.47
N ILE A 269 -27.34 -18.34 8.02
CA ILE A 269 -28.09 -18.22 6.76
C ILE A 269 -27.32 -17.36 5.77
N MET A 270 -27.50 -17.62 4.47
CA MET A 270 -26.85 -16.85 3.44
C MET A 270 -27.55 -15.51 3.26
N VAL A 271 -26.76 -14.44 3.10
CA VAL A 271 -27.26 -13.08 2.95
C VAL A 271 -26.59 -12.41 1.75
N ARG A 272 -27.41 -11.65 1.01
CA ARG A 272 -27.00 -10.74 -0.05
C ARG A 272 -27.43 -9.34 0.29
N VAL A 273 -26.50 -8.41 0.23
CA VAL A 273 -26.75 -6.98 0.45
C VAL A 273 -26.29 -6.20 -0.77
N LYS A 274 -27.07 -5.21 -1.18
CA LYS A 274 -26.70 -4.29 -2.26
C LYS A 274 -26.91 -2.85 -1.82
N PHE A 275 -25.89 -2.02 -2.01
CA PHE A 275 -25.96 -0.58 -1.88
C PHE A 275 -25.85 0.07 -3.24
N TYR A 276 -26.89 0.79 -3.65
CA TYR A 276 -26.97 1.49 -4.92
C TYR A 276 -26.61 2.96 -4.70
N ASN A 277 -25.59 3.43 -5.41
CA ASN A 277 -25.24 4.84 -5.45
C ASN A 277 -26.20 5.59 -6.39
N GLN A 278 -27.35 6.03 -5.87
CA GLN A 278 -28.39 6.68 -6.68
C GLN A 278 -28.13 8.17 -6.89
N ALA A 279 -27.72 8.88 -5.83
CA ALA A 279 -27.37 10.30 -5.84
C ALA A 279 -26.54 10.64 -4.60
N PRO A 280 -25.86 11.82 -4.55
CA PRO A 280 -25.14 12.25 -3.35
C PRO A 280 -26.00 12.25 -2.08
N GLU A 281 -27.29 12.57 -2.21
CA GLU A 281 -28.25 12.66 -1.10
C GLU A 281 -29.04 11.37 -0.86
N ARG A 282 -28.76 10.30 -1.64
CA ARG A 282 -29.61 9.10 -1.67
C ARG A 282 -28.85 7.82 -1.98
N VAL A 283 -28.93 6.86 -1.06
CA VAL A 283 -28.46 5.48 -1.25
C VAL A 283 -29.64 4.53 -1.08
N ARG A 284 -29.78 3.51 -1.94
CA ARG A 284 -30.73 2.41 -1.70
C ARG A 284 -29.98 1.21 -1.15
N HIS A 285 -30.53 0.59 -0.13
CA HIS A 285 -30.00 -0.61 0.52
C HIS A 285 -31.04 -1.72 0.43
N THR A 286 -30.72 -2.82 -0.25
CA THR A 286 -31.57 -4.03 -0.30
C THR A 286 -30.88 -5.22 0.35
N GLN A 287 -31.66 -6.10 0.99
CA GLN A 287 -31.20 -7.36 1.54
C GLN A 287 -32.06 -8.53 1.06
N GLU A 288 -31.40 -9.62 0.67
CA GLU A 288 -32.02 -10.89 0.33
C GLU A 288 -31.42 -11.98 1.24
N ASN A 289 -32.26 -12.84 1.80
CA ASN A 289 -31.83 -13.97 2.63
C ASN A 289 -32.15 -15.30 1.95
N SER A 290 -31.32 -16.31 2.22
CA SER A 290 -31.58 -17.69 1.84
C SER A 290 -31.32 -18.64 3.01
N THR A 291 -32.32 -19.47 3.30
CA THR A 291 -32.29 -20.49 4.37
C THR A 291 -32.10 -21.91 3.84
N ASP A 292 -31.94 -22.08 2.53
CA ASP A 292 -31.88 -23.38 1.84
C ASP A 292 -30.58 -23.58 1.06
N GLY A 293 -29.51 -22.91 1.48
CA GLY A 293 -28.19 -22.98 0.85
C GLY A 293 -28.10 -22.25 -0.49
N GLY A 294 -28.87 -21.17 -0.66
CA GLY A 294 -28.82 -20.29 -1.81
C GLY A 294 -29.71 -20.70 -2.98
N ARG A 295 -30.63 -21.67 -2.80
CA ARG A 295 -31.54 -22.14 -3.85
C ARG A 295 -32.70 -21.17 -4.06
N ALA A 296 -33.27 -20.65 -2.97
CA ALA A 296 -34.28 -19.60 -2.99
C ALA A 296 -33.80 -18.37 -2.22
N TRP A 297 -34.20 -17.19 -2.70
CA TRP A 297 -33.85 -15.90 -2.12
C TRP A 297 -35.11 -15.09 -1.86
N THR A 298 -35.24 -14.55 -0.64
CA THR A 298 -36.36 -13.71 -0.24
C THR A 298 -35.85 -12.32 0.06
N ASN A 299 -36.45 -11.30 -0.57
CA ASN A 299 -36.19 -9.91 -0.22
C ASN A 299 -36.80 -9.63 1.17
N VAL A 300 -35.95 -9.27 2.13
CA VAL A 300 -36.33 -8.99 3.51
C VAL A 300 -36.15 -7.52 3.89
N TRP A 301 -35.50 -6.73 3.03
CA TRP A 301 -35.22 -5.33 3.28
C TRP A 301 -35.07 -4.56 1.97
N ASP A 302 -35.75 -3.41 1.90
CA ASP A 302 -35.58 -2.43 0.83
C ASP A 302 -35.76 -1.04 1.43
N ALA A 303 -34.64 -0.40 1.76
CA ALA A 303 -34.63 0.92 2.36
C ALA A 303 -33.96 1.95 1.46
N THR A 304 -34.44 3.18 1.56
CA THR A 304 -33.79 4.36 1.01
C THR A 304 -33.17 5.16 2.14
N TYR A 305 -31.87 5.39 2.06
CA TYR A 305 -31.11 6.23 2.98
C TYR A 305 -31.14 7.64 2.40
N VAL A 306 -31.83 8.54 3.10
CA VAL A 306 -31.95 9.95 2.74
C VAL A 306 -30.96 10.74 3.59
N ARG A 307 -30.07 11.51 2.94
CA ARG A 307 -29.05 12.25 3.67
C ARG A 307 -29.69 13.27 4.61
N LYS A 308 -29.25 13.30 5.86
CA LYS A 308 -29.66 14.34 6.80
C LYS A 308 -29.07 15.68 6.36
N LYS A 309 -29.89 16.73 6.31
CA LYS A 309 -29.40 18.09 6.07
C LYS A 309 -28.49 18.48 7.23
N THR A 310 -27.23 18.78 6.93
CA THR A 310 -26.32 19.38 7.91
C THR A 310 -26.94 20.71 8.33
N THR A 311 -27.41 20.81 9.57
CA THR A 311 -27.79 22.10 10.12
C THR A 311 -26.47 22.84 10.31
N ALA A 312 -26.19 23.83 9.46
CA ALA A 312 -25.01 24.68 9.64
C ALA A 312 -25.07 25.21 11.08
N ALA A 313 -24.10 24.82 11.91
CA ALA A 313 -23.97 25.38 13.24
C ALA A 313 -23.84 26.90 13.06
N SER A 314 -24.86 27.62 13.54
CA SER A 314 -24.88 29.08 13.61
C SER A 314 -23.65 29.51 14.41
N THR A 315 -22.58 29.85 13.70
CA THR A 315 -21.41 30.47 14.29
C THR A 315 -21.83 31.89 14.60
N THR A 316 -22.37 32.06 15.80
CA THR A 316 -22.85 33.35 16.29
C THR A 316 -21.64 34.12 16.79
N ARG A 317 -21.27 35.15 15.99
CA ARG A 317 -20.41 36.32 16.25
C ARG A 317 -19.09 36.14 17.01
#